data_AF-A0A397VQ35-F1
#
_entry.id   AF-A0A397VQ35-F1
#
_cell.length_a   1.000
_cell.length_b   1.000
_cell.length_c   1.000
_cell.angle_alpha   90.00
_cell.angle_beta   90.00
_cell.angle_gamma   90.00
#
_symmetry.space_group_name_H-M   'P 1'
#
loop_
_entity.id
_entity.type
_entity.pdbx_description
1 polymer ?
#
loop_
_entity_poly.entity_id
_entity_poly.type
_entity_poly.pdbx_seq_one_letter_code
_entity_poly.pdbx_strand_id
1 'polypeptide(L)'
;PKRIIRIERDYSRGELCQFRTTFPTEIDGRITPIQFRQTINRLNELLAKAFNPKNNWYDNCLACLSIYTSTLFSQSHYEKIVEEICIFLDNENQNLYNINGLNFRDPRKISFLFVSIFILR
;
A
#
# COMPACT_ATOMS: atom_id res chain seq x y z
N PRO A 1 -5.11 -10.62 -23.68
CA PRO A 1 -4.12 -9.78 -22.97
C PRO A 1 -4.54 -9.46 -21.53
N LYS A 2 -3.68 -9.73 -20.53
CA LYS A 2 -3.96 -9.42 -19.12
C LYS A 2 -4.07 -7.90 -18.96
N ARG A 3 -5.22 -7.41 -18.48
CA ARG A 3 -5.48 -5.98 -18.22
C ARG A 3 -5.03 -5.52 -16.83
N ILE A 4 -4.57 -6.47 -16.01
CA ILE A 4 -4.26 -6.30 -14.60
C ILE A 4 -2.92 -6.97 -14.34
N ILE A 5 -1.98 -6.19 -13.83
CA ILE A 5 -0.67 -6.66 -13.37
C ILE A 5 -0.75 -6.75 -11.85
N ARG A 6 -0.30 -7.87 -11.29
CA ARG A 6 -0.28 -8.11 -9.85
C ARG A 6 1.16 -8.14 -9.38
N ILE A 7 1.46 -7.32 -8.39
CA ILE A 7 2.73 -7.29 -7.69
C ILE A 7 2.51 -8.02 -6.39
N GLU A 8 3.16 -9.18 -6.29
CA GLU A 8 3.05 -10.06 -5.14
C GLU A 8 3.84 -9.52 -3.94
N ARG A 9 3.43 -9.96 -2.74
CA ARG A 9 4.19 -9.71 -1.53
C ARG A 9 5.59 -10.33 -1.61
N ASP A 10 6.52 -9.67 -0.92
CA ASP A 10 7.85 -10.19 -0.67
C ASP A 10 7.94 -10.75 0.76
N TYR A 11 7.94 -12.08 0.89
CA TYR A 11 8.04 -12.77 2.17
C TYR A 11 9.49 -12.91 2.69
N SER A 12 10.49 -12.40 1.95
CA SER A 12 11.91 -12.61 2.28
C SER A 12 12.35 -11.95 3.59
N ARG A 13 11.64 -10.90 4.05
CA ARG A 13 11.96 -10.15 5.28
C ARG A 13 11.06 -10.50 6.48
N GLY A 14 10.43 -11.68 6.46
CA GLY A 14 9.61 -12.17 7.56
C GLY A 14 8.17 -11.67 7.54
N GLU A 15 7.63 -11.28 8.69
CA GLU A 15 6.19 -11.01 8.89
C GLU A 15 5.72 -9.63 8.40
N LEU A 16 6.64 -8.70 8.12
CA LEU A 16 6.29 -7.36 7.68
C LEU A 16 5.69 -7.40 6.27
N CYS A 17 4.53 -6.77 6.11
CA CYS A 17 3.89 -6.62 4.80
C CYS A 17 4.73 -5.70 3.91
N GLN A 18 5.32 -6.26 2.85
CA GLN A 18 6.06 -5.52 1.83
C GLN A 18 5.83 -6.15 0.44
N PHE A 19 6.03 -5.37 -0.60
CA PHE A 19 5.86 -5.76 -1.99
C PHE A 19 7.20 -5.83 -2.73
N ARG A 20 7.26 -6.74 -3.71
CA ARG A 20 8.44 -6.89 -4.57
C ARG A 20 8.66 -5.63 -5.42
N THR A 21 9.92 -5.19 -5.49
CA THR A 21 10.35 -4.05 -6.32
C THR A 21 10.76 -4.48 -7.73
N THR A 22 10.59 -5.75 -8.07
CA THR A 22 10.85 -6.29 -9.41
C THR A 22 9.96 -5.59 -10.43
N PHE A 23 10.57 -4.98 -11.44
CA PHE A 23 9.85 -4.26 -12.48
C PHE A 23 9.07 -5.24 -13.37
N PRO A 24 7.75 -5.05 -13.54
CA PRO A 24 6.96 -5.89 -14.44
C PRO A 24 7.22 -5.49 -15.90
N THR A 25 7.50 -6.47 -16.76
CA THR A 25 7.78 -6.22 -18.18
C THR A 25 6.54 -5.76 -18.95
N GLU A 26 5.33 -5.97 -18.42
CA GLU A 26 4.08 -5.56 -19.05
C GLU A 26 3.81 -4.06 -19.02
N ILE A 27 4.52 -3.29 -18.16
CA ILE A 27 4.47 -1.82 -18.16
C ILE A 27 5.72 -1.18 -18.75
N ASP A 28 6.60 -1.99 -19.37
CA ASP A 28 7.79 -1.49 -20.03
C ASP A 28 7.40 -0.52 -21.16
N GLY A 29 8.09 0.62 -21.22
CA GLY A 29 7.77 1.73 -22.11
C GLY A 29 6.65 2.68 -21.65
N ARG A 30 5.93 2.40 -20.56
CA ARG A 30 4.95 3.36 -19.98
C ARG A 30 5.53 4.15 -18.81
N ILE A 31 6.28 3.49 -17.93
CA ILE A 31 6.97 4.14 -16.82
C ILE A 31 8.39 3.58 -16.70
N THR A 32 9.28 4.36 -16.09
CA THR A 32 10.66 3.89 -15.88
C THR A 32 10.75 2.90 -14.70
N PRO A 33 11.67 1.93 -14.73
CA PRO A 33 11.93 1.05 -13.59
C PRO A 33 12.31 1.81 -12.31
N ILE A 34 12.94 2.98 -12.46
CA ILE A 34 13.34 3.83 -11.34
C ILE A 34 12.11 4.40 -10.63
N GLN A 35 11.18 4.99 -11.39
CA GLN A 35 9.93 5.53 -10.85
C GLN A 35 9.10 4.44 -10.17
N PHE A 36 8.93 3.29 -10.84
CA PHE A 36 8.23 2.16 -10.25
C PHE A 36 8.83 1.73 -8.91
N ARG A 37 10.16 1.56 -8.87
CA ARG A 37 10.87 1.16 -7.65
C ARG A 37 10.73 2.21 -6.55
N GLN A 38 10.75 3.50 -6.88
CA GLN A 38 10.53 4.58 -5.91
C GLN A 38 9.13 4.51 -5.31
N THR A 39 8.08 4.34 -6.13
CA THR A 39 6.70 4.19 -5.65
C THR A 39 6.55 2.98 -4.72
N ILE A 40 7.08 1.81 -5.11
CA ILE A 40 6.99 0.59 -4.29
C ILE A 40 7.82 0.70 -3.00
N ASN A 41 9.01 1.28 -3.06
CA ASN A 41 9.81 1.52 -1.85
C ASN A 41 9.07 2.43 -0.86
N ARG A 42 8.48 3.52 -1.36
CA ARG A 42 7.72 4.44 -0.53
C ARG A 42 6.48 3.76 0.08
N LEU A 43 5.79 2.94 -0.70
CA LEU A 43 4.68 2.12 -0.23
C LEU A 43 5.13 1.16 0.90
N ASN A 44 6.26 0.50 0.73
CA ASN A 44 6.83 -0.40 1.73
C ASN A 44 7.25 0.34 3.01
N GLU A 45 7.78 1.56 2.92
CA GLU A 45 8.07 2.41 4.08
C GLU A 45 6.81 2.77 4.87
N LEU A 46 5.73 3.15 4.17
CA LEU A 46 4.45 3.46 4.80
C LEU A 46 3.84 2.22 5.47
N LEU A 47 3.94 1.05 4.84
CA LEU A 47 3.51 -0.22 5.46
C LEU A 47 4.35 -0.56 6.69
N ALA A 48 5.67 -0.40 6.63
CA ALA A 48 6.54 -0.61 7.78
C ALA A 48 6.17 0.33 8.95
N LYS A 49 5.78 1.58 8.65
CA LYS A 49 5.24 2.52 9.65
C LYS A 49 3.91 2.03 10.22
N ALA A 50 3.01 1.50 9.41
CA ALA A 50 1.71 0.97 9.84
C ALA A 50 1.85 -0.17 10.87
N PHE A 51 2.82 -1.06 10.64
CA PHE A 51 3.08 -2.23 11.49
C PHE A 51 4.06 -1.94 12.64
N ASN A 52 4.37 -0.68 12.95
CA ASN A 52 5.29 -0.36 14.04
C ASN A 52 4.67 -0.69 15.42
N PRO A 53 5.24 -1.64 16.18
CA PRO A 53 4.67 -2.10 17.45
C PRO A 53 4.59 -1.00 18.51
N LYS A 54 5.45 0.02 18.43
CA LYS A 54 5.48 1.14 19.40
C LYS A 54 4.26 2.06 19.33
N ASN A 55 3.57 2.14 18.21
CA ASN A 55 2.33 2.90 18.13
C ASN A 55 1.14 2.00 18.41
N ASN A 56 1.23 0.74 18.01
CA ASN A 56 0.17 -0.23 18.20
C ASN A 56 -0.08 -0.56 19.68
N TRP A 57 0.93 -0.53 20.56
CA TRP A 57 0.71 -0.83 21.98
C TRP A 57 -0.21 0.18 22.67
N TYR A 58 -0.11 1.48 22.34
CA TYR A 58 -0.96 2.52 22.94
C TYR A 58 -2.42 2.29 22.58
N ASP A 59 -2.70 2.07 21.29
CA ASP A 59 -4.05 1.82 20.81
C ASP A 59 -4.62 0.52 21.40
N ASN A 60 -3.81 -0.53 21.52
CA ASN A 60 -4.24 -1.80 22.12
C ASN A 60 -4.50 -1.67 23.62
N CYS A 61 -3.66 -0.94 24.37
CA CYS A 61 -3.90 -0.67 25.78
C CYS A 61 -5.18 0.14 25.99
N LEU A 62 -5.41 1.17 25.18
CA LEU A 62 -6.63 1.99 25.26
C LEU A 62 -7.88 1.20 24.87
N ALA A 63 -7.79 0.35 23.84
CA ALA A 63 -8.86 -0.56 23.45
C ALA A 63 -9.19 -1.55 24.58
N CYS A 64 -8.20 -2.20 25.19
CA CYS A 64 -8.41 -3.11 26.32
C CYS A 64 -9.03 -2.38 27.53
N LEU A 65 -8.52 -1.19 27.89
CA LEU A 65 -9.04 -0.40 29.02
C LEU A 65 -10.48 0.08 28.79
N SER A 66 -10.87 0.32 27.55
CA SER A 66 -12.21 0.78 27.17
C SER A 66 -13.16 -0.35 26.75
N ILE A 67 -12.76 -1.63 26.87
CA ILE A 67 -13.54 -2.78 26.38
C ILE A 67 -13.90 -2.60 24.89
N TYR A 68 -12.92 -2.15 24.09
CA TYR A 68 -13.04 -1.84 22.66
C TYR A 68 -14.09 -0.77 22.31
N THR A 69 -14.69 -0.07 23.27
CA THR A 69 -15.61 1.03 22.98
C THR A 69 -14.88 2.23 22.36
N SER A 70 -13.57 2.40 22.61
CA SER A 70 -12.78 3.48 22.02
C SER A 70 -12.65 3.36 20.50
N THR A 71 -12.70 2.15 19.93
CA THR A 71 -12.59 1.96 18.47
C THR A 71 -13.86 2.39 17.73
N LEU A 72 -14.96 2.64 18.44
CA LEU A 72 -16.18 3.19 17.84
C LEU A 72 -16.07 4.71 17.59
N PHE A 73 -15.21 5.40 18.33
CA PHE A 73 -15.08 6.86 18.29
C PHE A 73 -13.70 7.35 17.85
N SER A 74 -12.69 6.47 17.85
CA SER A 74 -11.31 6.82 17.47
C SER A 74 -10.76 5.82 16.46
N GLN A 75 -10.28 6.36 15.35
CA GLN A 75 -9.61 5.61 14.30
C GLN A 75 -8.22 5.15 14.80
N SER A 76 -7.93 3.87 14.61
CA SER A 76 -6.65 3.27 15.02
C SER A 76 -5.47 3.85 14.24
N HIS A 77 -4.26 3.79 14.81
CA HIS A 77 -3.03 4.17 14.12
C HIS A 77 -2.90 3.44 12.77
N TYR A 78 -3.22 2.15 12.75
CA TYR A 78 -3.18 1.36 11.51
C TYR A 78 -4.10 1.93 10.42
N GLU A 79 -5.36 2.24 10.76
CA GLU A 79 -6.31 2.82 9.80
C GLU A 79 -5.86 4.18 9.28
N LYS A 80 -5.25 5.03 10.12
CA LYS A 80 -4.70 6.33 9.71
C LYS A 80 -3.56 6.16 8.70
N ILE A 81 -2.65 5.21 8.93
CA ILE A 81 -1.56 4.95 7.98
C ILE A 81 -2.08 4.31 6.69
N VAL A 82 -3.09 3.44 6.78
CA VAL A 82 -3.75 2.88 5.59
C VAL A 82 -4.40 3.99 4.75
N GLU A 83 -5.01 4.99 5.37
CA GLU A 83 -5.53 6.17 4.70
C GLU A 83 -4.42 7.01 4.05
N GLU A 84 -3.29 7.22 4.75
CA GLU A 84 -2.09 7.88 4.21
C GLU A 84 -1.57 7.15 2.94
N ILE A 85 -1.57 5.81 2.95
CA ILE A 85 -1.19 4.99 1.79
C ILE A 85 -2.14 5.20 0.62
N CYS A 86 -3.45 5.26 0.86
CA CYS A 86 -4.43 5.49 -0.20
C CYS A 86 -4.26 6.86 -0.84
N ILE A 87 -4.10 7.90 -0.02
CA ILE A 87 -3.85 9.27 -0.51
C ILE A 87 -2.55 9.30 -1.32
N PHE A 88 -1.49 8.64 -0.85
CA PHE A 88 -0.23 8.54 -1.58
C PHE A 88 -0.42 7.87 -2.95
N LEU A 89 -1.09 6.72 -3.02
CA LEU A 89 -1.32 6.00 -4.27
C LEU A 89 -2.23 6.78 -5.23
N ASP A 90 -3.23 7.50 -4.72
CA ASP A 90 -4.09 8.36 -5.53
C ASP A 90 -3.32 9.55 -6.13
N ASN A 91 -2.41 10.15 -5.35
CA ASN A 91 -1.52 11.19 -5.85
C ASN A 91 -0.55 10.66 -6.92
N GLU A 92 0.07 9.50 -6.69
CA GLU A 92 0.92 8.84 -7.69
C GLU A 92 0.11 8.51 -8.96
N ASN A 93 -1.13 8.04 -8.80
CA ASN A 93 -2.04 7.80 -9.90
C ASN A 93 -2.28 9.05 -10.74
N GLN A 94 -2.59 10.18 -10.11
CA GLN A 94 -2.86 11.43 -10.82
C GLN A 94 -1.60 12.00 -11.51
N ASN A 95 -0.46 11.97 -10.82
CA ASN A 95 0.76 12.63 -11.28
C ASN A 95 1.60 11.81 -12.27
N LEU A 96 1.54 10.47 -12.19
CA LEU A 96 2.42 9.61 -12.96
C LEU A 96 1.67 8.49 -13.68
N TYR A 97 0.88 7.68 -12.98
CA TYR A 97 0.38 6.44 -13.57
C TYR A 97 -0.73 6.71 -14.59
N ASN A 98 -1.73 7.55 -14.29
CA ASN A 98 -2.87 7.81 -15.18
C ASN A 98 -2.43 8.45 -16.51
N ILE A 99 -1.45 9.35 -16.47
CA ILE A 99 -0.88 10.01 -17.66
C ILE A 99 -0.24 8.96 -18.59
N ASN A 100 0.35 7.92 -18.01
CA ASN A 100 0.96 6.80 -18.73
C ASN A 100 -0.02 5.65 -18.99
N GLY A 101 -1.32 5.88 -18.84
CA GLY A 101 -2.37 4.88 -19.05
C GLY A 101 -2.31 3.73 -18.05
N LEU A 102 -1.80 3.95 -16.84
CA LEU A 102 -1.75 2.98 -15.75
C LEU A 102 -2.59 3.48 -14.56
N ASN A 103 -3.07 2.58 -13.72
CA ASN A 103 -3.78 2.97 -12.51
C ASN A 103 -3.62 1.93 -11.40
N PHE A 104 -3.07 2.33 -10.26
CA PHE A 104 -3.11 1.51 -9.05
C PHE A 104 -4.54 1.40 -8.54
N ARG A 105 -4.96 0.17 -8.31
CA ARG A 105 -6.17 -0.11 -7.55
C ARG A 105 -5.92 0.12 -6.07
N ASP A 106 -6.94 0.61 -5.38
CA ASP A 106 -6.98 0.67 -3.92
C ASP A 106 -6.64 -0.71 -3.30
N PRO A 107 -5.51 -0.82 -2.58
CA PRO A 107 -5.04 -2.07 -1.97
C PRO A 107 -5.87 -2.50 -0.76
N ARG A 108 -6.68 -1.61 -0.17
CA ARG A 108 -7.57 -1.94 0.97
C ARG A 108 -8.61 -3.00 0.59
N LYS A 109 -9.09 -2.96 -0.65
CA LYS A 109 -10.12 -3.88 -1.18
C LYS A 109 -9.66 -5.34 -1.21
N ILE A 110 -8.35 -5.58 -1.10
CA ILE A 110 -7.73 -6.90 -1.14
C ILE A 110 -6.82 -7.12 0.08
N SER A 111 -7.02 -6.35 1.16
CA SER A 111 -6.28 -6.45 2.41
C SER A 111 -4.75 -6.44 2.22
N PHE A 112 -4.27 -5.66 1.24
CA PHE A 112 -2.86 -5.58 0.86
C PHE A 112 -2.22 -6.92 0.48
N LEU A 113 -2.98 -7.94 0.08
CA LEU A 113 -2.42 -9.26 -0.28
C LEU A 113 -1.49 -9.18 -1.50
N PHE A 114 -1.82 -8.29 -2.44
CA PHE A 114 -1.01 -7.91 -3.59
C PHE A 114 -1.30 -6.44 -3.91
N VAL A 115 -0.51 -5.84 -4.79
CA VAL A 115 -0.84 -4.55 -5.42
C VAL A 115 -1.22 -4.80 -6.86
N SER A 116 -2.33 -4.22 -7.32
CA SER A 116 -2.77 -4.39 -8.71
C SER A 116 -2.72 -3.09 -9.48
N ILE A 117 -2.10 -3.14 -10.67
CA ILE A 117 -2.04 -2.04 -11.63
C ILE A 117 -2.93 -2.41 -12.82
N PHE A 118 -3.86 -1.53 -13.16
CA PHE A 118 -4.65 -1.60 -14.38
C PHE A 118 -3.96 -0.88 -15.52
N ILE A 119 -4.05 -1.48 -16.70
CA ILE A 119 -3.70 -0.83 -17.97
C ILE A 119 -4.98 -0.16 -18.49
N LEU A 120 -5.02 1.16 -18.40
CA LEU A 120 -6.02 2.00 -19.07
C LEU A 120 -5.73 1.98 -20.58
N ARG A 121 -6.79 1.86 -21.38
CA ARG A 121 -6.71 1.78 -22.84
C ARG A 121 -7.02 3.13 -23.46
#